data_AF-A0AAW6IK22-F1
#
_entry.id   AF-A0AAW6IK22-F1
#
_cell.length_a   1.000
_cell.length_b   1.000
_cell.length_c   1.000
_cell.angle_alpha   90.00
_cell.angle_beta   90.00
_cell.angle_gamma   90.00
#
_symmetry.space_group_name_H-M   'P 1'
#
loop_
_entity.id
_entity.type
_entity.pdbx_description
1 polymer ?
#
loop_
_entity_poly.entity_id
_entity_poly.type
_entity_poly.pdbx_seq_one_letter_code
_entity_poly.pdbx_strand_id
1 'polypeptide(L)'
;MCTVRYHFAYDENNSIIDIDNVSSEYRKEHDFHCISCGALMTARLGNEKAHHFAHKGGESCSSETYLHKLAKLMLKRKFDNSQSFGIEYALRIKCSRNLSCPFYQKEKCHDIIMGKYDLKEYYDTCMEEQQMGDYRADLLLTNSTRKDRVPVSIEIYVTHRCVEAKRSSALKIIEIHIRSDNDIRRLMDCPVCENGQEIVFYGFKRDSVKSVLLDKRALFRFLLFQSGKAYVSNYEDMPVCNEGRRNRSAILELNIDGNYCNYVGEPSIYDYGLIRALQEGFDIKSCRLCKFRRSGYETSMNPNFCCLSKKYGTPRYPEATEAGLCNFFVLDNDKITRLIPSMPPMEKL
;
A
#
# COMPACT_ATOMS: atom_id res chain seq x y z
N MET A 1 -31.29 28.89 -16.31
CA MET A 1 -31.68 27.51 -15.99
C MET A 1 -30.66 26.58 -16.63
N CYS A 2 -29.89 25.84 -15.84
CA CYS A 2 -28.94 24.86 -16.38
C CYS A 2 -29.74 23.73 -17.03
N THR A 3 -29.82 23.75 -18.37
CA THR A 3 -30.40 22.66 -19.14
C THR A 3 -29.55 21.41 -18.92
N VAL A 4 -30.12 20.38 -18.28
CA VAL A 4 -29.45 19.07 -18.14
C VAL A 4 -29.13 18.56 -19.54
N ARG A 5 -27.86 18.20 -19.77
CA ARG A 5 -27.37 17.72 -21.06
C ARG A 5 -27.16 16.21 -20.94
N TYR A 6 -27.76 15.45 -21.86
CA TYR A 6 -27.68 14.00 -21.89
C TYR A 6 -26.84 13.59 -23.10
N HIS A 7 -25.87 12.69 -22.93
CA HIS A 7 -25.04 12.22 -24.05
C HIS A 7 -25.59 10.96 -24.70
N PHE A 8 -26.47 10.21 -24.00
CA PHE A 8 -27.04 8.97 -24.48
C PHE A 8 -28.56 9.01 -24.50
N ALA A 9 -29.14 8.33 -25.48
CA ALA A 9 -30.58 8.12 -25.61
C ALA A 9 -30.85 6.72 -26.18
N TYR A 10 -32.09 6.27 -26.09
CA TYR A 10 -32.57 5.15 -26.91
C TYR A 10 -32.98 5.65 -28.29
N ASP A 11 -32.75 4.87 -29.33
CA ASP A 11 -33.45 5.02 -30.60
C ASP A 11 -34.83 4.31 -30.58
N GLU A 12 -35.54 4.30 -31.70
CA GLU A 12 -36.82 3.61 -31.85
C GLU A 12 -36.74 2.08 -31.69
N ASN A 13 -35.55 1.50 -31.79
CA ASN A 13 -35.28 0.07 -31.62
C ASN A 13 -34.81 -0.28 -30.20
N ASN A 14 -34.85 0.67 -29.26
CA ASN A 14 -34.29 0.55 -27.90
C ASN A 14 -32.76 0.29 -27.86
N SER A 15 -32.04 0.66 -28.92
CA SER A 15 -30.58 0.68 -28.93
C SER A 15 -30.08 1.95 -28.26
N ILE A 16 -29.01 1.85 -27.47
CA ILE A 16 -28.39 3.03 -26.83
C ILE A 16 -27.50 3.70 -27.87
N ILE A 17 -27.79 4.96 -28.16
CA ILE A 17 -27.06 5.81 -29.09
C ILE A 17 -26.32 6.90 -28.31
N ASP A 18 -25.03 7.05 -28.60
CA ASP A 18 -24.23 8.21 -28.18
C ASP A 18 -24.46 9.36 -29.15
N ILE A 19 -24.69 10.57 -28.63
CA ILE A 19 -24.87 11.78 -29.43
C ILE A 19 -23.70 12.06 -30.37
N ASP A 20 -22.48 11.64 -29.99
CA ASP A 20 -21.29 11.82 -30.83
C ASP A 20 -21.37 11.00 -32.14
N ASN A 21 -22.24 9.98 -32.18
CA ASN A 21 -22.49 9.14 -33.36
C ASN A 21 -23.72 9.60 -34.17
N VAL A 22 -24.39 10.69 -33.79
CA VAL A 22 -25.61 11.17 -34.46
C VAL A 22 -25.28 12.24 -35.50
N SER A 23 -25.56 11.95 -36.77
CA SER A 23 -25.47 12.92 -37.86
C SER A 23 -26.73 13.78 -38.02
N SER A 24 -26.63 14.83 -38.84
CA SER A 24 -27.77 15.72 -39.14
C SER A 24 -28.88 15.03 -39.93
N GLU A 25 -28.53 14.01 -40.71
CA GLU A 25 -29.43 13.16 -41.50
C GLU A 25 -30.07 12.13 -40.56
N TYR A 26 -29.25 11.42 -39.77
CA TYR A 26 -29.73 10.42 -38.81
C TYR A 26 -30.78 10.99 -37.85
N ARG A 27 -30.55 12.19 -37.30
CA ARG A 27 -31.52 12.81 -36.38
C ARG A 27 -32.87 13.17 -37.00
N LYS A 28 -33.00 13.21 -38.33
CA LYS A 28 -34.27 13.50 -39.02
C LYS A 28 -35.05 12.22 -39.29
N GLU A 29 -34.35 11.10 -39.39
CA GLU A 29 -34.90 9.79 -39.74
C GLU A 29 -35.24 8.96 -38.50
N HIS A 30 -34.64 9.28 -37.35
CA HIS A 30 -34.77 8.51 -36.11
C HIS A 30 -35.36 9.34 -34.96
N ASP A 31 -36.08 8.64 -34.08
CA ASP A 31 -36.63 9.19 -32.85
C ASP A 31 -35.78 8.77 -31.65
N PHE A 32 -35.53 9.73 -30.75
CA PHE A 32 -34.72 9.49 -29.57
C PHE A 32 -35.57 9.55 -28.31
N HIS A 33 -35.37 8.60 -27.40
CA HIS A 33 -36.10 8.51 -26.14
C HIS A 33 -35.16 8.54 -24.94
N CYS A 34 -35.56 9.23 -23.88
CA CYS A 34 -34.76 9.29 -22.66
C CYS A 34 -34.63 7.91 -22.04
N ILE A 35 -33.39 7.51 -21.71
CA ILE A 35 -33.10 6.22 -21.07
C ILE A 35 -33.85 6.08 -19.73
N SER A 36 -34.01 7.18 -19.00
CA SER A 36 -34.68 7.18 -17.70
C SER A 36 -36.21 7.07 -17.83
N CYS A 37 -36.86 8.07 -18.43
CA CYS A 37 -38.31 8.22 -18.41
C CYS A 37 -39.02 7.79 -19.70
N GLY A 38 -38.28 7.50 -20.77
CA GLY A 38 -38.85 7.14 -22.08
C GLY A 38 -39.42 8.32 -22.89
N ALA A 39 -39.41 9.54 -22.35
CA ALA A 39 -39.93 10.71 -23.07
C ALA A 39 -39.11 11.05 -24.31
N LEU A 40 -39.78 11.62 -25.32
CA LEU A 40 -39.18 11.96 -26.60
C LEU A 40 -38.15 13.09 -26.45
N MET A 41 -36.99 12.91 -27.09
CA MET A 41 -35.85 13.81 -27.05
C MET A 41 -35.52 14.36 -28.44
N THR A 42 -34.71 15.41 -28.47
CA THR A 42 -34.16 16.03 -29.68
C THR A 42 -32.64 16.02 -29.58
N ALA A 43 -31.97 15.54 -30.64
CA ALA A 43 -30.53 15.67 -30.81
C ALA A 43 -30.16 17.13 -31.15
N ARG A 44 -29.49 17.81 -30.22
CA ARG A 44 -28.97 19.16 -30.38
C ARG A 44 -27.53 19.09 -30.87
N LEU A 45 -27.36 19.13 -32.18
CA LEU A 45 -26.07 19.19 -32.87
C LEU A 45 -25.68 20.66 -33.07
N GLY A 46 -24.98 21.24 -32.10
CA GLY A 46 -24.55 22.64 -32.16
C GLY A 46 -23.17 22.80 -32.80
N ASN A 47 -22.97 23.87 -33.57
CA ASN A 47 -21.65 24.18 -34.14
C ASN A 47 -20.65 24.70 -33.07
N GLU A 48 -21.16 25.39 -32.04
CA GLU A 48 -20.36 25.95 -30.93
C GLU A 48 -20.64 25.26 -29.58
N LYS A 49 -21.85 24.75 -29.39
CA LYS A 49 -22.27 24.07 -28.17
C LYS A 49 -22.08 22.56 -28.33
N ALA A 50 -21.53 21.92 -27.30
CA ALA A 50 -21.38 20.47 -27.24
C ALA A 50 -22.69 19.75 -27.59
N HIS A 51 -22.56 18.70 -28.41
CA HIS A 51 -23.68 17.87 -28.82
C HIS A 51 -24.34 17.23 -27.59
N HIS A 52 -25.66 17.26 -27.53
CA HIS A 52 -26.42 16.57 -26.47
C HIS A 52 -27.85 16.26 -26.91
N PHE A 53 -28.49 15.32 -26.23
CA PHE A 53 -29.94 15.15 -26.26
C PHE A 53 -30.60 16.07 -25.25
N ALA A 54 -31.79 16.57 -25.60
CA ALA A 54 -32.66 17.34 -24.72
C ALA A 54 -34.12 16.89 -24.90
N HIS A 55 -34.89 16.82 -23.83
CA HIS A 55 -36.33 16.50 -23.91
C HIS A 55 -37.09 17.50 -24.79
N LYS A 56 -38.07 17.00 -25.56
CA LYS A 56 -39.05 17.85 -26.23
C LYS A 56 -40.05 18.38 -25.19
N GLY A 57 -40.55 19.60 -25.39
CA GLY A 57 -41.60 20.17 -24.53
C GLY A 57 -41.17 20.73 -23.17
N GLY A 58 -39.87 20.75 -22.83
CA GLY A 58 -39.38 21.33 -21.58
C GLY A 58 -39.49 20.42 -20.35
N GLU A 59 -39.88 19.16 -20.54
CA GLU A 59 -39.84 18.14 -19.50
C GLU A 59 -38.38 17.86 -19.06
N SER A 60 -38.18 17.51 -17.80
CA SER A 60 -36.88 17.06 -17.30
C SER A 60 -37.08 15.90 -16.34
N CYS A 61 -36.35 14.81 -16.54
CA CYS A 61 -36.28 13.72 -15.58
C CYS A 61 -35.12 13.94 -14.58
N SER A 62 -35.10 13.14 -13.52
CA SER A 62 -33.99 13.11 -12.58
C SER A 62 -32.69 12.70 -13.30
N SER A 63 -31.67 13.56 -13.22
CA SER A 63 -30.34 13.26 -13.78
C SER A 63 -29.69 12.07 -13.07
N GLU A 64 -29.97 11.89 -11.78
CA GLU A 64 -29.51 10.74 -11.00
C GLU A 64 -30.10 9.43 -11.52
N THR A 65 -31.41 9.39 -11.75
CA THR A 65 -32.08 8.19 -12.29
C THR A 65 -31.58 7.87 -13.70
N TYR A 66 -31.32 8.90 -14.53
CA TYR A 66 -30.71 8.73 -15.84
C TYR A 66 -29.30 8.13 -15.75
N LEU A 67 -28.41 8.71 -14.94
CA LEU A 67 -27.02 8.23 -14.81
C LEU A 67 -26.96 6.82 -14.22
N HIS A 68 -27.76 6.52 -13.19
CA HIS A 68 -27.81 5.20 -12.57
C HIS A 68 -28.25 4.14 -13.57
N LYS A 69 -29.37 4.39 -14.29
CA LYS A 69 -29.89 3.45 -15.28
C LYS A 69 -28.95 3.27 -16.46
N LEU A 70 -28.38 4.36 -16.99
CA LEU A 70 -27.41 4.29 -18.08
C LEU A 70 -26.16 3.49 -17.68
N ALA A 71 -25.57 3.78 -16.52
CA ALA A 71 -24.37 3.07 -16.06
C ALA A 71 -24.63 1.57 -15.88
N LYS A 72 -25.79 1.19 -15.32
CA LYS A 72 -26.19 -0.20 -15.14
C LYS A 72 -26.29 -0.94 -16.47
N LEU A 73 -26.98 -0.34 -17.44
CA LEU A 73 -27.12 -0.91 -18.78
C LEU A 73 -25.78 -1.04 -19.49
N MET A 74 -24.93 -0.02 -19.41
CA MET A 74 -23.63 0.00 -20.08
C MET A 74 -22.66 -1.02 -19.47
N LEU A 75 -22.61 -1.15 -18.14
CA LEU A 75 -21.79 -2.17 -17.48
C LEU A 75 -22.29 -3.59 -17.74
N LYS A 76 -23.61 -3.80 -17.77
CA LYS A 76 -24.19 -5.09 -18.19
C LYS A 76 -23.80 -5.43 -19.63
N ARG A 77 -23.98 -4.49 -20.57
CA ARG A 77 -23.57 -4.66 -21.97
C ARG A 77 -22.07 -4.93 -22.10
N LYS A 78 -21.23 -4.20 -21.34
CA LYS A 78 -19.79 -4.44 -21.26
C LYS A 78 -19.52 -5.88 -20.86
N PHE A 79 -20.18 -6.38 -19.83
CA PHE A 79 -20.02 -7.76 -19.40
C PHE A 79 -20.52 -8.72 -20.48
N ASP A 80 -21.76 -8.60 -20.95
CA ASP A 80 -22.38 -9.60 -21.83
C ASP A 80 -21.68 -9.70 -23.20
N ASN A 81 -21.21 -8.58 -23.76
CA ASN A 81 -20.67 -8.54 -25.12
C ASN A 81 -19.14 -8.65 -25.20
N SER A 82 -18.41 -8.51 -24.09
CA SER A 82 -16.95 -8.57 -24.08
C SER A 82 -16.45 -9.95 -23.67
N GLN A 83 -15.31 -10.36 -24.26
CA GLN A 83 -14.60 -11.57 -23.83
C GLN A 83 -13.92 -11.41 -22.46
N SER A 84 -13.68 -10.18 -22.03
CA SER A 84 -13.05 -9.85 -20.75
C SER A 84 -13.81 -8.76 -19.99
N PHE A 85 -13.74 -8.81 -18.67
CA PHE A 85 -14.22 -7.78 -17.76
C PHE A 85 -13.16 -7.56 -16.67
N GLY A 86 -12.18 -6.70 -16.98
CA GLY A 86 -11.06 -6.41 -16.09
C GLY A 86 -11.46 -5.60 -14.85
N ILE A 87 -10.96 -6.02 -13.70
CA ILE A 87 -10.97 -5.26 -12.45
C ILE A 87 -9.57 -5.13 -11.89
N GLU A 88 -9.29 -4.01 -11.22
CA GLU A 88 -8.04 -3.76 -10.53
C GLU A 88 -8.31 -3.22 -9.13
N TYR A 89 -7.72 -3.84 -8.09
CA TYR A 89 -7.89 -3.37 -6.72
C TYR A 89 -6.64 -3.56 -5.86
N ALA A 90 -6.54 -2.78 -4.79
CA ALA A 90 -5.37 -2.76 -3.93
C ALA A 90 -5.23 -4.06 -3.13
N LEU A 91 -4.04 -4.66 -3.24
CA LEU A 91 -3.62 -5.85 -2.51
C LEU A 91 -2.39 -5.55 -1.66
N ARG A 92 -2.41 -6.04 -0.43
CA ARG A 92 -1.27 -6.07 0.47
C ARG A 92 -0.35 -7.23 0.12
N ILE A 93 0.89 -6.92 -0.26
CA ILE A 93 1.95 -7.90 -0.49
C ILE A 93 2.85 -8.00 0.74
N LYS A 94 3.14 -9.24 1.15
CA LYS A 94 3.96 -9.52 2.34
C LYS A 94 5.43 -9.74 1.94
N CYS A 95 6.34 -9.42 2.86
CA CYS A 95 7.75 -9.77 2.72
C CYS A 95 7.93 -11.30 2.68
N SER A 96 8.71 -11.81 1.74
CA SER A 96 9.04 -13.24 1.61
C SER A 96 9.87 -13.78 2.78
N ARG A 97 10.57 -12.90 3.52
CA ARG A 97 11.32 -13.24 4.73
C ARG A 97 10.54 -12.96 6.03
N ASN A 98 9.21 -12.84 6.00
CA ASN A 98 8.41 -12.50 7.19
C ASN A 98 8.59 -13.45 8.39
N LEU A 99 8.89 -14.73 8.15
CA LEU A 99 9.10 -15.73 9.20
C LEU A 99 10.56 -15.83 9.67
N SER A 100 11.52 -15.37 8.87
CA SER A 100 12.96 -15.58 9.13
C SER A 100 13.76 -14.29 9.34
N CYS A 101 13.22 -13.13 8.99
CA CYS A 101 13.89 -11.85 9.19
C CYS A 101 13.76 -11.41 10.65
N PRO A 102 14.87 -11.23 11.39
CA PRO A 102 14.83 -10.78 12.78
C PRO A 102 14.32 -9.33 12.92
N PHE A 103 14.24 -8.59 11.81
CA PHE A 103 13.78 -7.20 11.76
C PHE A 103 12.33 -7.05 11.26
N TYR A 104 11.62 -8.16 11.05
CA TYR A 104 10.26 -8.13 10.51
C TYR A 104 9.30 -7.38 11.44
N GLN A 105 8.56 -6.42 10.87
CA GLN A 105 7.45 -5.76 11.54
C GLN A 105 6.23 -5.81 10.63
N LYS A 106 5.13 -6.43 11.08
CA LYS A 106 3.94 -6.67 10.26
C LYS A 106 3.37 -5.37 9.69
N GLU A 107 3.47 -4.28 10.44
CA GLU A 107 2.94 -2.96 10.14
C GLU A 107 3.80 -2.19 9.13
N LYS A 108 5.08 -2.56 8.96
CA LYS A 108 6.02 -1.88 8.04
C LYS A 108 6.44 -2.75 6.86
N CYS A 109 6.57 -4.06 7.05
CA CYS A 109 7.08 -5.02 6.09
C CYS A 109 5.98 -5.56 5.17
N HIS A 110 5.30 -4.62 4.51
CA HIS A 110 4.36 -4.91 3.44
C HIS A 110 4.43 -3.80 2.39
N ASP A 111 3.90 -4.10 1.21
CA ASP A 111 3.65 -3.11 0.16
C ASP A 111 2.21 -3.22 -0.32
N ILE A 112 1.77 -2.23 -1.08
CA ILE A 112 0.49 -2.24 -1.79
C ILE A 112 0.78 -2.35 -3.28
N ILE A 113 0.12 -3.29 -3.95
CA ILE A 113 0.14 -3.45 -5.40
C ILE A 113 -1.30 -3.44 -5.94
N MET A 114 -1.46 -3.10 -7.22
CA MET A 114 -2.74 -3.26 -7.91
C MET A 114 -2.85 -4.68 -8.45
N GLY A 115 -3.71 -5.49 -7.84
CA GLY A 115 -4.06 -6.82 -8.33
C GLY A 115 -4.99 -6.70 -9.53
N LYS A 116 -4.64 -7.36 -10.64
CA LYS A 116 -5.43 -7.36 -11.87
C LYS A 116 -6.12 -8.70 -12.04
N TYR A 117 -7.43 -8.67 -12.29
CA TYR A 117 -8.24 -9.87 -12.47
C TYR A 117 -9.24 -9.66 -13.59
N ASP A 118 -9.53 -10.71 -14.35
CA ASP A 118 -10.65 -10.74 -15.28
C ASP A 118 -11.83 -11.47 -14.64
N LEU A 119 -12.97 -10.78 -14.46
CA LEU A 119 -14.17 -11.39 -13.90
C LEU A 119 -14.77 -12.46 -14.82
N LYS A 120 -14.51 -12.41 -16.13
CA LYS A 120 -15.00 -13.44 -17.07
C LYS A 120 -14.35 -14.81 -16.87
N GLU A 121 -13.18 -14.89 -16.25
CA GLU A 121 -12.58 -16.16 -15.84
C GLU A 121 -13.39 -16.88 -14.75
N TYR A 122 -14.25 -16.14 -14.03
CA TYR A 122 -14.93 -16.61 -12.83
C TYR A 122 -16.45 -16.60 -12.94
N TYR A 123 -17.02 -15.72 -13.76
CA TYR A 123 -18.45 -15.47 -13.89
C TYR A 123 -18.85 -15.41 -15.36
N ASP A 124 -20.00 -15.99 -15.68
CA ASP A 124 -20.55 -16.09 -17.04
C ASP A 124 -21.91 -15.40 -17.18
N THR A 125 -22.52 -15.00 -16.07
CA THR A 125 -23.87 -14.46 -16.01
C THR A 125 -23.88 -13.12 -15.29
N CYS A 126 -24.62 -12.15 -15.83
CA CYS A 126 -24.83 -10.81 -15.27
C CYS A 126 -26.33 -10.49 -15.27
N MET A 127 -26.94 -10.43 -14.09
CA MET A 127 -28.37 -10.21 -13.91
C MET A 127 -28.65 -8.86 -13.26
N GLU A 128 -29.67 -8.17 -13.73
CA GLU A 128 -30.08 -6.88 -13.15
C GLU A 128 -30.98 -7.08 -11.95
N GLU A 129 -30.87 -6.20 -10.96
CA GLU A 129 -31.89 -5.99 -9.92
C GLU A 129 -32.25 -7.27 -9.14
N GLN A 130 -31.23 -8.08 -8.81
CA GLN A 130 -31.39 -9.36 -8.13
C GLN A 130 -31.37 -9.21 -6.62
N GLN A 131 -32.22 -9.97 -5.93
CA GLN A 131 -32.24 -10.02 -4.47
C GLN A 131 -31.10 -10.92 -3.93
N MET A 132 -30.33 -10.38 -2.99
CA MET A 132 -29.26 -11.06 -2.24
C MET A 132 -29.45 -10.85 -0.75
N GLY A 133 -30.10 -11.81 -0.08
CA GLY A 133 -30.50 -11.65 1.32
C GLY A 133 -31.45 -10.46 1.46
N ASP A 134 -31.10 -9.50 2.31
CA ASP A 134 -31.90 -8.30 2.56
C ASP A 134 -31.66 -7.16 1.56
N TYR A 135 -30.70 -7.32 0.65
CA TYR A 135 -30.30 -6.26 -0.29
C TYR A 135 -30.63 -6.64 -1.73
N ARG A 136 -30.98 -5.64 -2.53
CA ARG A 136 -31.05 -5.77 -3.98
C ARG A 136 -29.75 -5.27 -4.60
N ALA A 137 -29.19 -6.03 -5.53
CA ALA A 137 -28.00 -5.66 -6.29
C ALA A 137 -28.40 -5.04 -7.62
N ASP A 138 -27.75 -3.93 -8.00
CA ASP A 138 -27.98 -3.32 -9.33
C ASP A 138 -27.60 -4.30 -10.44
N LEU A 139 -26.38 -4.84 -10.37
CA LEU A 139 -25.94 -5.97 -11.18
C LEU A 139 -25.37 -7.06 -10.29
N LEU A 140 -25.75 -8.31 -10.60
CA LEU A 140 -25.26 -9.49 -9.92
C LEU A 140 -24.53 -10.40 -10.91
N LEU A 141 -23.25 -10.64 -10.63
CA LEU A 141 -22.41 -11.56 -11.39
C LEU A 141 -22.38 -12.93 -10.72
N THR A 142 -22.75 -13.95 -11.47
CA THR A 142 -22.82 -15.35 -11.01
C THR A 142 -22.09 -16.28 -11.98
N ASN A 143 -21.94 -17.53 -11.56
CA ASN A 143 -21.46 -18.60 -12.42
C ASN A 143 -22.57 -19.65 -12.57
N SER A 144 -23.02 -19.88 -13.80
CA SER A 144 -24.14 -20.77 -14.10
C SER A 144 -23.84 -22.23 -13.73
N THR A 145 -22.57 -22.64 -13.79
CA THR A 145 -22.12 -24.01 -13.51
C THR A 145 -21.65 -24.22 -12.08
N ARG A 146 -21.04 -23.21 -11.45
CA ARG A 146 -20.47 -23.28 -10.10
C ARG A 146 -21.27 -22.48 -9.09
N LYS A 147 -22.32 -23.13 -8.55
CA LYS A 147 -23.26 -22.53 -7.59
C LYS A 147 -22.66 -22.23 -6.22
N ASP A 148 -21.54 -22.87 -5.87
CA ASP A 148 -20.79 -22.63 -4.63
C ASP A 148 -19.93 -21.35 -4.69
N ARG A 149 -19.72 -20.80 -5.88
CA ARG A 149 -18.94 -19.58 -6.07
C ARG A 149 -19.71 -18.39 -5.53
N VAL A 150 -19.09 -17.70 -4.56
CA VAL A 150 -19.61 -16.44 -4.01
C VAL A 150 -19.83 -15.43 -5.14
N PRO A 151 -21.06 -14.92 -5.33
CA PRO A 151 -21.39 -13.91 -6.33
C PRO A 151 -20.65 -12.59 -6.10
N VAL A 152 -20.59 -11.74 -7.13
CA VAL A 152 -20.11 -10.36 -7.03
C VAL A 152 -21.24 -9.42 -7.42
N SER A 153 -21.60 -8.48 -6.55
CA SER A 153 -22.50 -7.40 -6.94
C SER A 153 -21.71 -6.17 -7.41
N ILE A 154 -22.25 -5.49 -8.41
CA ILE A 154 -21.82 -4.14 -8.80
C ILE A 154 -22.95 -3.20 -8.40
N GLU A 155 -22.62 -2.17 -7.64
CA GLU A 155 -23.56 -1.19 -7.09
C GLU A 155 -23.19 0.18 -7.61
N ILE A 156 -24.17 0.88 -8.16
CA ILE A 156 -23.97 2.19 -8.76
C ILE A 156 -24.63 3.22 -7.87
N TYR A 157 -23.94 4.33 -7.62
CA TYR A 157 -24.55 5.47 -6.96
C TYR A 157 -24.22 6.77 -7.67
N VAL A 158 -25.12 7.74 -7.54
CA VAL A 158 -24.93 9.11 -8.01
C VAL A 158 -24.86 10.04 -6.81
N THR A 159 -25.91 10.08 -5.98
CA THR A 159 -25.91 10.93 -4.77
C THR A 159 -25.59 10.12 -3.52
N HIS A 160 -26.20 8.93 -3.39
CA HIS A 160 -26.18 8.18 -2.14
C HIS A 160 -25.46 6.83 -2.27
N ARG A 161 -24.37 6.78 -1.54
CA ARG A 161 -23.60 5.60 -1.19
C ARG A 161 -24.46 4.48 -0.59
N CYS A 162 -24.08 3.22 -0.80
CA CYS A 162 -24.63 2.03 -0.14
C CYS A 162 -24.68 2.22 1.38
N VAL A 163 -25.73 1.66 1.99
CA VAL A 163 -25.87 1.64 3.45
C VAL A 163 -24.73 0.87 4.11
N GLU A 164 -24.31 1.31 5.30
CA GLU A 164 -23.14 0.76 6.00
C GLU A 164 -23.25 -0.74 6.26
N ALA A 165 -24.45 -1.23 6.60
CA ALA A 165 -24.72 -2.65 6.82
C ALA A 165 -24.43 -3.52 5.58
N LYS A 166 -24.58 -2.97 4.37
CA LYS A 166 -24.23 -3.66 3.12
C LYS A 166 -22.71 -3.70 2.93
N ARG A 167 -22.01 -2.61 3.26
CA ARG A 167 -20.54 -2.50 3.17
C ARG A 167 -19.78 -3.38 4.15
N SER A 168 -20.32 -3.57 5.34
CA SER A 168 -19.73 -4.41 6.40
C SER A 168 -20.13 -5.89 6.28
N SER A 169 -20.95 -6.23 5.28
CA SER A 169 -21.31 -7.62 5.00
C SER A 169 -20.13 -8.40 4.42
N ALA A 170 -20.22 -9.74 4.44
CA ALA A 170 -19.25 -10.62 3.81
C ALA A 170 -19.40 -10.70 2.27
N LEU A 171 -20.32 -9.91 1.69
CA LEU A 171 -20.59 -9.90 0.25
C LEU A 171 -19.44 -9.25 -0.52
N LYS A 172 -19.18 -9.74 -1.73
CA LYS A 172 -18.26 -9.09 -2.67
C LYS A 172 -19.01 -8.02 -3.43
N ILE A 173 -18.69 -6.76 -3.16
CA ILE A 173 -19.37 -5.61 -3.75
C ILE A 173 -18.35 -4.70 -4.42
N ILE A 174 -18.61 -4.33 -5.67
CA ILE A 174 -17.89 -3.27 -6.39
C ILE A 174 -18.82 -2.07 -6.42
N GLU A 175 -18.57 -1.09 -5.55
CA GLU A 175 -19.36 0.14 -5.49
C GLU A 175 -18.73 1.20 -6.38
N ILE A 176 -19.52 1.78 -7.29
CA ILE A 176 -19.08 2.72 -8.34
C ILE A 176 -19.89 4.00 -8.27
N HIS A 177 -19.19 5.11 -8.08
CA HIS A 177 -19.76 6.46 -8.15
C HIS A 177 -19.80 6.95 -9.59
N ILE A 178 -20.97 7.38 -10.06
CA ILE A 178 -21.17 7.99 -11.36
C ILE A 178 -21.63 9.43 -11.18
N ARG A 179 -20.81 10.39 -11.62
CA ARG A 179 -21.13 11.83 -11.59
C ARG A 179 -21.58 12.36 -12.94
N SER A 180 -21.18 11.70 -14.03
CA SER A 180 -21.42 12.15 -15.39
C SER A 180 -21.38 11.00 -16.40
N ASP A 181 -21.89 11.24 -17.62
CA ASP A 181 -21.77 10.31 -18.75
C ASP A 181 -20.30 9.95 -19.07
N ASN A 182 -19.36 10.89 -18.84
CA ASN A 182 -17.95 10.66 -19.11
C ASN A 182 -17.34 9.59 -18.18
N ASP A 183 -17.86 9.43 -16.96
CA ASP A 183 -17.45 8.34 -16.07
C ASP A 183 -17.85 6.99 -16.66
N ILE A 184 -19.05 6.93 -17.23
CA ILE A 184 -19.59 5.73 -17.88
C ILE A 184 -18.75 5.39 -19.12
N ARG A 185 -18.41 6.37 -19.97
CA ARG A 185 -17.51 6.17 -21.12
C ARG A 185 -16.17 5.58 -20.69
N ARG A 186 -15.52 6.13 -19.66
CA ARG A 186 -14.26 5.60 -19.13
C ARG A 186 -14.39 4.16 -18.63
N LEU A 187 -15.51 3.83 -17.98
CA LEU A 187 -15.81 2.46 -17.53
C LEU A 187 -16.04 1.49 -18.69
N MET A 188 -16.36 1.96 -19.90
CA MET A 188 -16.44 1.10 -21.08
C MET A 188 -15.05 0.74 -21.60
N ASP A 189 -14.15 1.73 -21.66
CA ASP A 189 -12.85 1.58 -22.31
C ASP A 189 -11.76 0.99 -21.39
N CYS A 190 -11.88 1.18 -20.06
CA CYS A 190 -10.86 0.79 -19.09
C CYS A 190 -11.34 -0.33 -18.15
N PRO A 191 -10.43 -1.09 -17.50
CA PRO A 191 -10.77 -1.92 -16.34
C PRO A 191 -11.41 -1.09 -15.22
N VAL A 192 -12.27 -1.72 -14.42
CA VAL A 192 -12.84 -1.09 -13.22
C VAL A 192 -11.75 -1.06 -12.14
N CYS A 193 -11.15 0.10 -11.91
CA CYS A 193 -9.98 0.28 -11.06
C CYS A 193 -10.32 0.98 -9.74
N GLU A 194 -9.98 0.35 -8.61
CA GLU A 194 -10.15 0.92 -7.28
C GLU A 194 -9.33 2.20 -7.12
N ASN A 195 -9.97 3.24 -6.59
CA ASN A 195 -9.30 4.50 -6.27
C ASN A 195 -9.66 5.03 -4.87
N GLY A 196 -10.40 4.24 -4.07
CA GLY A 196 -10.72 4.54 -2.67
C GLY A 196 -11.74 5.67 -2.45
N GLN A 197 -12.15 6.37 -3.52
CA GLN A 197 -13.09 7.50 -3.44
C GLN A 197 -14.34 7.27 -4.27
N GLU A 198 -14.18 6.88 -5.53
CA GLU A 198 -15.26 6.69 -6.50
C GLU A 198 -15.54 5.22 -6.73
N ILE A 199 -14.50 4.38 -6.75
CA ILE A 199 -14.62 2.95 -6.95
C ILE A 199 -14.00 2.26 -5.75
N VAL A 200 -14.80 1.44 -5.07
CA VAL A 200 -14.41 0.75 -3.83
C VAL A 200 -14.85 -0.71 -3.87
N PHE A 201 -13.96 -1.60 -3.42
CA PHE A 201 -14.19 -3.04 -3.41
C PHE A 201 -14.41 -3.56 -1.98
N TYR A 202 -15.61 -4.02 -1.64
CA TYR A 202 -15.92 -4.63 -0.33
C TYR A 202 -15.94 -6.15 -0.42
N GLY A 203 -15.52 -6.84 0.64
CA GLY A 203 -15.52 -8.32 0.71
C GLY A 203 -14.48 -9.04 -0.18
N PHE A 204 -13.64 -8.31 -0.92
CA PHE A 204 -12.54 -8.88 -1.70
C PHE A 204 -11.33 -9.21 -0.80
N LYS A 205 -10.62 -10.30 -1.13
CA LYS A 205 -9.39 -10.69 -0.41
C LYS A 205 -8.33 -9.61 -0.58
N ARG A 206 -7.83 -9.06 0.52
CA ARG A 206 -6.84 -7.97 0.49
C ARG A 206 -5.38 -8.42 0.57
N ASP A 207 -5.10 -9.64 1.01
CA ASP A 207 -3.73 -10.16 1.00
C ASP A 207 -3.43 -10.83 -0.36
N SER A 208 -2.32 -10.44 -0.98
CA SER A 208 -1.79 -11.11 -2.16
C SER A 208 -1.29 -12.51 -1.79
N VAL A 209 -1.48 -13.46 -2.71
CA VAL A 209 -0.85 -14.80 -2.62
C VAL A 209 0.64 -14.74 -2.93
N LYS A 210 1.09 -13.70 -3.65
CA LYS A 210 2.51 -13.49 -3.95
C LYS A 210 3.18 -12.89 -2.72
N SER A 211 4.46 -13.21 -2.55
CA SER A 211 5.35 -12.56 -1.59
C SER A 211 6.62 -12.11 -2.32
N VAL A 212 7.21 -11.00 -1.90
CA VAL A 212 8.45 -10.46 -2.49
C VAL A 212 9.44 -10.12 -1.39
N LEU A 213 10.73 -10.10 -1.72
CA LEU A 213 11.74 -9.61 -0.79
C LEU A 213 11.60 -8.10 -0.67
N LEU A 214 11.31 -7.61 0.54
CA LEU A 214 11.12 -6.19 0.82
C LEU A 214 12.32 -5.58 1.57
N ASP A 215 12.51 -4.27 1.42
CA ASP A 215 13.57 -3.43 1.98
C ASP A 215 13.04 -2.38 2.97
N LYS A 216 11.98 -2.70 3.71
CA LYS A 216 11.22 -1.75 4.54
C LYS A 216 11.89 -1.30 5.84
N ARG A 217 13.07 -1.82 6.17
CA ARG A 217 13.74 -1.57 7.45
C ARG A 217 15.11 -0.96 7.16
N ALA A 218 15.31 0.27 7.60
CA ALA A 218 16.63 0.86 7.72
C ALA A 218 17.27 0.39 9.04
N LEU A 219 18.51 -0.04 8.99
CA LEU A 219 19.25 -0.64 10.11
C LEU A 219 20.60 0.05 10.26
N PHE A 220 21.16 0.03 11.45
CA PHE A 220 22.55 0.45 11.66
C PHE A 220 23.50 -0.68 11.29
N ARG A 221 24.60 -0.35 10.60
CA ARG A 221 25.67 -1.30 10.29
C ARG A 221 26.83 -1.13 11.26
N PHE A 222 27.11 -2.15 12.05
CA PHE A 222 28.31 -2.23 12.88
C PHE A 222 29.39 -3.03 12.15
N LEU A 223 30.61 -2.49 12.11
CA LEU A 223 31.79 -3.10 11.53
C LEU A 223 32.87 -3.20 12.61
N LEU A 224 33.48 -4.38 12.75
CA LEU A 224 34.69 -4.59 13.54
C LEU A 224 35.87 -4.88 12.60
N PHE A 225 37.02 -4.29 12.86
CA PHE A 225 38.25 -4.50 12.09
C PHE A 225 39.29 -5.28 12.90
N GLN A 226 40.26 -5.91 12.22
CA GLN A 226 41.35 -6.67 12.84
C GLN A 226 42.17 -5.85 13.86
N SER A 227 42.23 -4.53 13.67
CA SER A 227 42.89 -3.61 14.61
C SER A 227 42.15 -3.39 15.93
N GLY A 228 40.93 -3.94 16.08
CA GLY A 228 40.03 -3.67 17.20
C GLY A 228 39.23 -2.37 17.04
N LYS A 229 39.46 -1.60 15.96
CA LYS A 229 38.60 -0.45 15.63
C LYS A 229 37.20 -0.94 15.30
N ALA A 230 36.19 -0.18 15.72
CA ALA A 230 34.81 -0.41 15.37
C ALA A 230 34.21 0.84 14.73
N TYR A 231 33.27 0.63 13.81
CA TYR A 231 32.52 1.68 13.15
C TYR A 231 31.03 1.33 13.19
N VAL A 232 30.19 2.34 13.35
CA VAL A 232 28.74 2.25 13.19
C VAL A 232 28.31 3.27 12.15
N SER A 233 27.49 2.87 11.18
CA SER A 233 26.91 3.78 10.18
C SER A 233 26.17 4.94 10.85
N ASN A 234 26.20 6.12 10.25
CA ASN A 234 25.31 7.21 10.67
C ASN A 234 23.89 6.99 10.10
N TYR A 235 22.96 7.92 10.38
CA TYR A 235 21.58 7.84 9.87
C TYR A 235 21.47 7.95 8.34
N GLU A 236 22.40 8.65 7.69
CA GLU A 236 22.43 8.84 6.23
C GLU A 236 22.97 7.58 5.51
N ASP A 237 23.83 6.83 6.18
CA ASP A 237 24.50 5.63 5.66
C ASP A 237 23.85 4.31 6.14
N MET A 238 22.62 4.36 6.68
CA MET A 238 21.93 3.16 7.15
C MET A 238 21.56 2.24 5.98
N PRO A 239 22.03 0.99 5.95
CA PRO A 239 21.55 0.02 4.99
C PRO A 239 20.08 -0.34 5.19
N VAL A 240 19.46 -0.84 4.13
CA VAL A 240 18.18 -1.56 4.21
C VAL A 240 18.39 -3.03 4.59
N CYS A 241 17.38 -3.65 5.20
CA CYS A 241 17.46 -5.02 5.74
C CYS A 241 17.71 -6.14 4.72
N ASN A 242 17.53 -5.87 3.42
CA ASN A 242 17.87 -6.84 2.37
C ASN A 242 19.23 -6.54 1.70
N GLU A 243 19.95 -5.50 2.14
CA GLU A 243 21.26 -5.19 1.60
C GLU A 243 22.33 -6.13 2.16
N GLY A 244 22.85 -7.00 1.29
CA GLY A 244 23.92 -7.95 1.61
C GLY A 244 25.33 -7.51 1.21
N ARG A 245 25.54 -6.23 0.88
CA ARG A 245 26.88 -5.71 0.55
C ARG A 245 27.75 -5.70 1.81
N ARG A 246 28.91 -6.35 1.71
CA ARG A 246 29.88 -6.53 2.81
C ARG A 246 31.13 -5.68 2.62
N ASN A 247 31.66 -5.19 3.72
CA ASN A 247 32.96 -4.54 3.82
C ASN A 247 34.08 -5.58 3.90
N ARG A 248 34.88 -5.69 2.83
CA ARG A 248 35.98 -6.68 2.72
C ARG A 248 37.05 -6.57 3.81
N SER A 249 37.15 -5.43 4.49
CA SER A 249 38.14 -5.20 5.54
C SER A 249 37.62 -5.50 6.94
N ALA A 250 36.31 -5.67 7.11
CA ALA A 250 35.70 -5.98 8.39
C ALA A 250 35.82 -7.48 8.71
N ILE A 251 36.12 -7.81 9.96
CA ILE A 251 36.18 -9.19 10.48
C ILE A 251 34.85 -9.63 11.10
N LEU A 252 33.97 -8.67 11.40
CA LEU A 252 32.59 -8.90 11.80
C LEU A 252 31.72 -7.75 11.29
N GLU A 253 30.59 -8.10 10.69
CA GLU A 253 29.57 -7.14 10.25
C GLU A 253 28.21 -7.54 10.83
N LEU A 254 27.53 -6.57 11.42
CA LEU A 254 26.20 -6.76 12.00
C LEU A 254 25.27 -5.67 11.48
N ASN A 255 24.07 -6.08 11.05
CA ASN A 255 22.94 -5.16 10.97
C ASN A 255 22.22 -5.15 12.33
N ILE A 256 21.90 -3.97 12.84
CA ILE A 256 21.34 -3.76 14.18
C ILE A 256 20.09 -2.88 14.07
N ASP A 257 18.99 -3.29 14.72
CA ASP A 257 17.77 -2.49 14.74
C ASP A 257 17.91 -1.29 15.70
N GLY A 258 17.97 -0.09 15.13
CA GLY A 258 18.07 1.17 15.85
C GLY A 258 16.84 1.54 16.67
N ASN A 259 15.67 0.93 16.44
CA ASN A 259 14.46 1.29 17.17
C ASN A 259 14.50 0.90 18.67
N TYR A 260 15.48 0.09 19.06
CA TYR A 260 15.63 -0.43 20.42
C TYR A 260 16.91 0.10 21.11
N CYS A 261 17.66 0.99 20.46
CA CYS A 261 18.92 1.47 21.01
C CYS A 261 19.18 2.95 20.67
N ASN A 262 19.87 3.64 21.56
CA ASN A 262 20.28 5.01 21.32
C ASN A 262 21.49 5.06 20.38
N TYR A 263 21.44 5.92 19.36
CA TYR A 263 22.59 6.18 18.49
C TYR A 263 23.76 6.78 19.29
N VAL A 264 23.45 7.76 20.17
CA VAL A 264 24.39 8.40 21.10
C VAL A 264 23.92 8.15 22.53
N GLY A 265 24.82 7.77 23.43
CA GLY A 265 24.52 7.52 24.84
C GLY A 265 25.18 6.25 25.39
N GLU A 266 24.76 5.83 26.58
CA GLU A 266 25.16 4.56 27.19
C GLU A 266 23.93 3.79 27.67
N PRO A 267 23.67 2.58 27.13
CA PRO A 267 24.40 1.90 26.04
C PRO A 267 24.10 2.52 24.66
N SER A 268 25.11 2.55 23.79
CA SER A 268 24.93 2.86 22.36
C SER A 268 25.05 1.61 21.48
N ILE A 269 24.79 1.79 20.18
CA ILE A 269 24.95 0.75 19.15
C ILE A 269 26.37 0.14 19.16
N TYR A 270 27.39 0.96 19.42
CA TYR A 270 28.76 0.50 19.59
C TYR A 270 28.90 -0.49 20.75
N ASP A 271 28.27 -0.24 21.90
CA ASP A 271 28.33 -1.16 23.04
C ASP A 271 27.71 -2.51 22.68
N TYR A 272 26.54 -2.51 22.04
CA TYR A 272 25.88 -3.75 21.66
C TYR A 272 26.64 -4.54 20.58
N GLY A 273 27.19 -3.86 19.57
CA GLY A 273 28.02 -4.52 18.54
C GLY A 273 29.28 -5.14 19.12
N LEU A 274 29.96 -4.46 20.04
CA LEU A 274 31.13 -4.99 20.74
C LEU A 274 30.79 -6.16 21.66
N ILE A 275 29.67 -6.09 22.40
CA ILE A 275 29.18 -7.20 23.23
C ILE A 275 28.87 -8.43 22.35
N ARG A 276 28.20 -8.23 21.20
CA ARG A 276 27.93 -9.32 20.28
C ARG A 276 29.22 -9.94 19.74
N ALA A 277 30.22 -9.12 19.44
CA ALA A 277 31.51 -9.62 18.99
C ALA A 277 32.22 -10.47 20.06
N LEU A 278 32.14 -10.10 21.34
CA LEU A 278 32.62 -10.96 22.44
C LEU A 278 31.87 -12.30 22.51
N GLN A 279 30.53 -12.28 22.35
CA GLN A 279 29.71 -13.51 22.33
C GLN A 279 30.05 -14.44 21.16
N GLU A 280 30.49 -13.89 20.03
CA GLU A 280 30.96 -14.64 18.86
C GLU A 280 32.41 -15.13 19.01
N GLY A 281 33.06 -14.88 20.16
CA GLY A 281 34.39 -15.39 20.50
C GLY A 281 35.57 -14.53 20.04
N PHE A 282 35.32 -13.29 19.59
CA PHE A 282 36.41 -12.38 19.23
C PHE A 282 37.11 -11.83 20.49
N ASP A 283 38.45 -11.91 20.53
CA ASP A 283 39.24 -11.29 21.60
C ASP A 283 39.35 -9.77 21.36
N ILE A 284 38.47 -9.01 22.01
CA ILE A 284 38.36 -7.56 21.82
C ILE A 284 38.58 -6.84 23.15
N LYS A 285 39.57 -5.95 23.15
CA LYS A 285 39.76 -4.98 24.23
C LYS A 285 39.34 -3.60 23.73
N SER A 286 38.24 -3.10 24.27
CA SER A 286 37.73 -1.75 23.97
C SER A 286 37.52 -0.97 25.25
N CYS A 287 38.01 0.28 25.32
CA CYS A 287 37.79 1.14 26.49
C CYS A 287 36.29 1.29 26.82
N ARG A 288 35.38 1.18 25.83
CA ARG A 288 33.92 1.19 26.01
C ARG A 288 33.40 0.10 26.94
N LEU A 289 34.08 -1.05 26.98
CA LEU A 289 33.71 -2.20 27.81
C LEU A 289 34.62 -2.36 29.04
N CYS A 290 35.49 -1.38 29.33
CA CYS A 290 36.38 -1.42 30.48
C CYS A 290 35.68 -0.95 31.76
N LYS A 291 35.88 -1.69 32.86
CA LYS A 291 35.32 -1.38 34.21
C LYS A 291 35.73 -0.01 34.74
N PHE A 292 36.86 0.52 34.27
CA PHE A 292 37.43 1.81 34.72
C PHE A 292 37.05 3.00 33.83
N ARG A 293 36.23 2.79 32.79
CA ARG A 293 35.69 3.88 31.97
C ARG A 293 34.53 4.56 32.69
N ARG A 294 34.46 5.89 32.60
CA ARG A 294 33.30 6.70 33.01
C ARG A 294 32.98 7.73 31.94
N SER A 295 31.72 8.13 31.87
CA SER A 295 31.25 9.28 31.09
C SER A 295 31.37 10.55 31.95
N GLY A 296 32.00 11.60 31.43
CA GLY A 296 31.94 12.93 32.07
C GLY A 296 30.55 13.54 31.93
N TYR A 297 30.08 14.25 32.97
CA TYR A 297 28.72 14.84 33.04
C TYR A 297 28.66 16.34 32.67
N GLU A 298 29.76 16.97 32.25
CA GLU A 298 29.88 18.44 32.31
C GLU A 298 29.88 19.19 30.96
N THR A 299 29.87 18.51 29.81
CA THR A 299 29.81 19.19 28.49
C THR A 299 28.92 18.46 27.49
N SER A 300 28.46 19.18 26.45
CA SER A 300 27.68 18.63 25.32
C SER A 300 28.36 17.49 24.56
N MET A 301 29.62 17.18 24.86
CA MET A 301 30.42 16.13 24.23
C MET A 301 30.61 14.86 25.08
N ASN A 302 30.15 14.82 26.35
CA ASN A 302 30.28 13.68 27.29
C ASN A 302 31.59 12.86 27.10
N PRO A 303 32.78 13.45 27.33
CA PRO A 303 34.03 12.78 27.01
C PRO A 303 34.24 11.54 27.88
N ASN A 304 34.61 10.44 27.23
CA ASN A 304 34.98 9.19 27.89
C ASN A 304 36.29 9.38 28.65
N PHE A 305 36.34 9.11 29.95
CA PHE A 305 37.59 9.20 30.69
C PHE A 305 37.93 7.94 31.49
N CYS A 306 39.24 7.70 31.65
CA CYS A 306 39.78 6.60 32.44
C CYS A 306 40.04 7.03 33.89
N CYS A 307 39.40 6.36 34.85
CA CYS A 307 39.58 6.64 36.29
C CYS A 307 41.00 6.31 36.79
N LEU A 308 41.77 5.51 36.06
CA LEU A 308 43.13 5.12 36.44
C LEU A 308 44.19 6.14 36.01
N SER A 309 43.81 7.16 35.23
CA SER A 309 44.75 8.14 34.67
C SER A 309 45.60 8.84 35.72
N LYS A 310 45.01 9.27 36.84
CA LYS A 310 45.74 9.93 37.93
C LYS A 310 46.66 8.99 38.71
N LYS A 311 46.27 7.73 38.89
CA LYS A 311 46.97 6.78 39.78
C LYS A 311 48.09 6.03 39.06
N TYR A 312 47.86 5.66 37.80
CA TYR A 312 48.75 4.78 37.03
C TYR A 312 49.24 5.42 35.74
N GLY A 313 48.96 6.71 35.50
CA GLY A 313 49.42 7.42 34.31
C GLY A 313 48.79 6.97 33.00
N THR A 314 47.67 6.23 33.02
CA THR A 314 46.96 5.86 31.79
C THR A 314 46.42 7.11 31.07
N PRO A 315 46.22 7.09 29.74
CA PRO A 315 45.61 8.21 29.03
C PRO A 315 44.28 8.63 29.69
N ARG A 316 44.09 9.94 29.87
CA ARG A 316 42.90 10.48 30.54
C ARG A 316 41.64 10.28 29.70
N TYR A 317 41.74 10.47 28.40
CA TYR A 317 40.66 10.31 27.42
C TYR A 317 41.11 9.31 26.36
N PRO A 318 41.15 8.00 26.68
CA PRO A 318 41.71 7.03 25.77
C PRO A 318 40.80 6.80 24.57
N GLU A 319 41.42 6.64 23.39
CA GLU A 319 40.73 6.12 22.22
C GLU A 319 40.30 4.66 22.46
N ALA A 320 39.23 4.22 21.81
CA ALA A 320 38.64 2.90 22.08
C ALA A 320 39.64 1.75 21.94
N THR A 321 40.57 1.83 20.96
CA THR A 321 41.57 0.81 20.66
C THR A 321 42.78 0.80 21.59
N GLU A 322 43.01 1.85 22.38
CA GLU A 322 44.14 1.88 23.33
C GLU A 322 44.02 0.81 24.42
N ALA A 323 42.81 0.29 24.65
CA ALA A 323 42.56 -0.85 25.51
C ALA A 323 43.36 -2.10 25.11
N GLY A 324 43.69 -2.27 23.83
CA GLY A 324 44.50 -3.39 23.34
C GLY A 324 45.90 -3.46 23.97
N LEU A 325 46.49 -2.31 24.25
CA LEU A 325 47.85 -2.15 24.81
C LEU A 325 47.84 -1.83 26.31
N CYS A 326 46.66 -1.68 26.91
CA CYS A 326 46.52 -1.26 28.30
C CYS A 326 46.67 -2.44 29.27
N ASN A 327 47.75 -2.45 30.06
CA ASN A 327 48.00 -3.45 31.11
C ASN A 327 46.97 -3.44 32.24
N PHE A 328 46.16 -2.38 32.34
CA PHE A 328 45.12 -2.22 33.36
C PHE A 328 43.70 -2.43 32.82
N PHE A 329 43.55 -2.87 31.56
CA PHE A 329 42.25 -3.18 31.00
C PHE A 329 41.60 -4.33 31.77
N VAL A 330 40.38 -4.10 32.26
CA VAL A 330 39.55 -5.11 32.90
C VAL A 330 38.15 -5.03 32.29
N LEU A 331 37.68 -6.14 31.74
CA LEU A 331 36.36 -6.23 31.13
C LEU A 331 35.28 -6.05 32.20
N ASP A 332 34.30 -5.20 31.91
CA ASP A 332 33.16 -4.93 32.79
C ASP A 332 32.06 -5.98 32.59
N ASN A 333 32.26 -7.17 33.16
CA ASN A 333 31.31 -8.28 33.07
C ASN A 333 29.93 -7.92 33.65
N ASP A 334 29.87 -7.05 34.66
CA ASP A 334 28.62 -6.60 35.26
C ASP A 334 27.81 -5.75 34.26
N LYS A 335 28.48 -4.78 33.59
CA LYS A 335 27.87 -4.01 32.49
C LYS A 335 27.39 -4.92 31.38
N ILE A 336 28.21 -5.88 30.94
CA ILE A 336 27.87 -6.78 29.82
C ILE A 336 26.64 -7.62 30.19
N THR A 337 26.66 -8.29 31.34
CA THR A 337 25.56 -9.14 31.80
C THR A 337 24.24 -8.36 31.90
N ARG A 338 24.29 -7.11 32.36
CA ARG A 338 23.12 -6.22 32.42
C ARG A 338 22.59 -5.81 31.05
N LEU A 339 23.44 -5.70 30.03
CA LEU A 339 23.07 -5.23 28.69
C LEU A 339 22.61 -6.35 27.75
N ILE A 340 22.99 -7.61 28.00
CA ILE A 340 22.59 -8.74 27.17
C ILE A 340 21.06 -8.85 27.01
N PRO A 341 20.23 -8.73 28.08
CA PRO A 341 18.78 -8.82 27.94
C PRO A 341 18.15 -7.68 27.13
N SER A 342 18.83 -6.54 26.99
CA SER A 342 18.35 -5.37 26.25
C SER A 342 18.96 -5.27 24.85
N MET A 343 19.65 -6.30 24.37
CA MET A 343 20.23 -6.28 23.03
C MET A 343 19.12 -6.17 21.97
N PRO A 344 19.25 -5.21 21.02
CA PRO A 344 18.31 -5.10 19.92
C PRO A 344 18.36 -6.35 19.03
N PRO A 345 17.33 -6.58 18.18
CA PRO A 345 17.45 -7.52 17.08
C PRO A 345 18.70 -7.23 16.24
N MET A 346 19.45 -8.27 15.90
CA MET A 346 20.67 -8.18 15.10
C MET A 346 20.78 -9.36 14.14
N GLU A 347 21.43 -9.12 13.01
CA GLU A 347 21.76 -10.14 12.01
C GLU A 347 23.24 -9.99 11.63
N LYS A 348 23.98 -11.09 11.69
CA LYS A 348 25.36 -11.18 11.21
C LYS A 348 25.34 -11.40 9.70
N LEU A 349 26.15 -10.64 8.97
CA LEU A 349 26.23 -10.68 7.50
C LEU A 349 27.31 -11.64 6.97
#